data_AF-A0A4S9TH48-F1
#
_entry.id   AF-A0A4S9TH48-F1
#
_cell.length_a   1.000
_cell.length_b   1.000
_cell.length_c   1.000
_cell.angle_alpha   90.00
_cell.angle_beta   90.00
_cell.angle_gamma   90.00
#
_symmetry.space_group_name_H-M   'P 1'
#
loop_
_entity.id
_entity.type
_entity.pdbx_description
1 polymer ?
#
loop_
_entity_poly.entity_id
_entity_poly.type
_entity_poly.pdbx_seq_one_letter_code
_entity_poly.pdbx_strand_id
1 'polypeptide(L)'
;MADQERIQTNFDLGIWYALGLWPALTIAVTSNWGGPDSSAKRDWFAGAVSDLFAERPDTDQFDVEAVLLQVMQDEFDLNVEDESEIPVAEEIMKLRKETAEGDFSGFETVKRRFEERGGRVPQNLQVVEHKHDDDESSEEESDDEDDDVEMGDAAPALVPAPRERQEPEVDDDGFTKVVGKKRR
;
A
#
# COMPACT_ATOMS: atom_id res chain seq x y z
N MET A 1 -26.97 4.22 27.76
CA MET A 1 -25.67 3.53 27.94
C MET A 1 -25.62 2.24 27.12
N ALA A 2 -26.60 1.34 27.24
CA ALA A 2 -26.66 0.12 26.43
C ALA A 2 -26.63 0.36 24.90
N ASP A 3 -27.24 1.45 24.40
CA ASP A 3 -27.21 1.75 22.96
C ASP A 3 -25.83 2.22 22.48
N GLN A 4 -25.09 2.97 23.30
CA GLN A 4 -23.75 3.45 22.94
C GLN A 4 -22.75 2.29 22.85
N GLU A 5 -22.84 1.33 23.76
CA GLU A 5 -21.98 0.14 23.78
C GLU A 5 -22.26 -0.76 22.56
N ARG A 6 -23.52 -0.87 22.14
CA ARG A 6 -23.91 -1.60 20.92
C ARG A 6 -23.43 -0.90 19.65
N ILE A 7 -23.57 0.42 19.58
CA ILE A 7 -23.05 1.26 18.50
C ILE A 7 -21.54 1.04 18.36
N GLN A 8 -20.81 1.12 19.47
CA GLN A 8 -19.36 0.92 19.45
C GLN A 8 -18.98 -0.50 19.02
N THR A 9 -19.62 -1.53 19.58
CA THR A 9 -19.35 -2.93 19.20
C THR A 9 -19.58 -3.17 17.71
N ASN A 10 -20.67 -2.63 17.15
CA ASN A 10 -20.96 -2.76 15.72
C ASN A 10 -19.95 -2.00 14.86
N PHE A 11 -19.48 -0.84 15.32
CA PHE A 11 -18.44 -0.08 14.64
C PHE A 11 -17.10 -0.83 14.63
N ASP A 12 -16.66 -1.36 15.77
CA ASP A 12 -15.44 -2.16 15.90
C ASP A 12 -15.48 -3.39 14.99
N LEU A 13 -16.61 -4.11 14.98
CA LEU A 13 -16.81 -5.24 14.06
C LEU A 13 -16.83 -4.79 12.60
N GLY A 14 -17.40 -3.63 12.29
CA GLY A 14 -17.41 -3.04 10.95
C GLY A 14 -16.00 -2.78 10.43
N ILE A 15 -15.14 -2.18 11.26
CA ILE A 15 -13.72 -1.98 10.96
C ILE A 15 -13.04 -3.33 10.69
N TRP A 16 -13.27 -4.31 11.57
CA TRP A 16 -12.67 -5.64 11.43
C TRP A 16 -13.05 -6.33 10.11
N TYR A 17 -14.31 -6.20 9.67
CA TYR A 17 -14.76 -6.72 8.39
C TYR A 17 -14.18 -5.94 7.21
N ALA A 18 -14.12 -4.61 7.28
CA ALA A 18 -13.55 -3.75 6.23
C ALA A 18 -12.07 -4.08 5.99
N LEU A 19 -11.27 -4.15 7.07
CA LEU A 19 -9.88 -4.60 7.03
C LEU A 19 -9.76 -6.03 6.48
N GLY A 20 -10.70 -6.91 6.81
CA GLY A 20 -10.77 -8.26 6.28
C GLY A 20 -11.07 -8.38 4.79
N LEU A 21 -11.68 -7.35 4.21
CA LEU A 21 -11.92 -7.24 2.78
C LEU A 21 -10.75 -6.60 2.04
N TRP A 22 -9.83 -5.95 2.76
CA TRP A 22 -8.65 -5.35 2.16
C TRP A 22 -7.69 -6.44 1.65
N PRO A 23 -7.45 -6.51 0.32
CA PRO A 23 -6.63 -7.58 -0.25
C PRO A 23 -5.20 -7.59 0.26
N ALA A 24 -4.58 -6.41 0.41
CA ALA A 24 -3.20 -6.28 0.86
C ALA A 24 -3.01 -6.91 2.26
N LEU A 25 -3.87 -6.55 3.22
CA LEU A 25 -3.84 -7.12 4.57
C LEU A 25 -4.14 -8.62 4.55
N THR A 26 -5.09 -9.06 3.73
CA THR A 26 -5.43 -10.49 3.65
C THR A 26 -4.23 -11.30 3.15
N ILE A 27 -3.52 -10.83 2.12
CA ILE A 27 -2.29 -11.48 1.64
C ILE A 27 -1.24 -11.49 2.75
N ALA A 28 -0.97 -10.34 3.38
CA ALA A 28 0.03 -10.23 4.42
C ALA A 28 -0.18 -11.27 5.54
N VAL A 29 -1.43 -11.45 5.95
CA VAL A 29 -1.79 -12.44 6.97
C VAL A 29 -1.64 -13.87 6.45
N THR A 30 -2.11 -14.18 5.24
CA THR A 30 -1.99 -15.54 4.68
C THR A 30 -0.56 -15.94 4.34
N SER A 31 0.28 -14.96 4.01
CA SER A 31 1.70 -15.13 3.71
C SER A 31 2.59 -15.01 4.96
N ASN A 32 1.99 -14.74 6.12
CA ASN A 32 2.68 -14.66 7.42
C ASN A 32 3.78 -13.59 7.47
N TRP A 33 3.59 -12.47 6.75
CA TRP A 33 4.57 -11.37 6.72
C TRP A 33 4.62 -10.60 8.04
N GLY A 34 3.53 -10.60 8.82
CA GLY A 34 3.51 -10.10 10.20
C GLY A 34 4.01 -11.11 11.25
N GLY A 35 4.63 -12.23 10.84
CA GLY A 35 5.06 -13.30 11.73
C GLY A 35 3.93 -14.24 12.17
N PRO A 36 4.19 -15.21 13.07
CA PRO A 36 3.25 -16.27 13.44
C PRO A 36 1.93 -15.76 14.03
N ASP A 37 1.94 -14.54 14.57
CA ASP A 37 0.77 -13.88 15.16
C ASP A 37 0.08 -12.92 14.18
N SER A 38 0.34 -13.02 12.87
CA SER A 38 -0.25 -12.14 11.85
C SER A 38 -1.78 -12.03 11.94
N SER A 39 -2.47 -13.13 12.28
CA SER A 39 -3.92 -13.10 12.49
C SER A 39 -4.32 -12.26 13.71
N ALA A 40 -3.57 -12.37 14.82
CA ALA A 40 -3.83 -11.59 16.01
C ALA A 40 -3.48 -10.11 15.80
N LYS A 41 -2.46 -9.81 14.99
CA LYS A 41 -2.14 -8.44 14.58
C LYS A 41 -3.28 -7.78 13.79
N ARG A 42 -3.97 -8.54 12.94
CA ARG A 42 -5.18 -8.03 12.25
C ARG A 42 -6.28 -7.65 13.24
N ASP A 43 -6.50 -8.46 14.26
CA ASP A 43 -7.50 -8.17 15.30
C ASP A 43 -7.11 -6.92 16.11
N TRP A 44 -5.83 -6.81 16.47
CA TRP A 44 -5.26 -5.62 17.10
C TRP A 44 -5.41 -4.38 16.23
N PHE A 45 -5.17 -4.49 14.92
CA PHE A 45 -5.26 -3.38 13.98
C PHE A 45 -6.68 -2.79 13.89
N ALA A 46 -7.71 -3.65 13.94
CA ALA A 46 -9.09 -3.17 14.02
C ALA A 46 -9.35 -2.35 15.29
N GLY A 47 -8.76 -2.78 16.42
CA GLY A 47 -8.78 -2.02 17.68
C GLY A 47 -8.04 -0.69 17.57
N ALA A 48 -6.83 -0.69 16.99
CA ALA A 48 -6.03 0.53 16.83
C ALA A 48 -6.74 1.60 15.98
N VAL A 49 -7.43 1.20 14.92
CA VAL A 49 -8.24 2.13 14.11
C VAL A 49 -9.47 2.63 14.90
N SER A 50 -10.07 1.79 15.74
CA SER A 50 -11.16 2.24 16.62
C SER A 50 -10.68 3.26 17.67
N ASP A 51 -9.54 2.98 18.30
CA ASP A 51 -8.89 3.86 19.27
C ASP A 51 -8.52 5.21 18.65
N LEU A 52 -8.08 5.23 17.39
CA LEU A 52 -7.82 6.48 16.65
C LEU A 52 -9.03 7.43 16.69
N PHE A 53 -10.24 6.91 16.43
CA PHE A 53 -11.46 7.72 16.47
C PHE A 53 -11.87 8.12 17.89
N ALA A 54 -11.52 7.32 18.89
CA ALA A 54 -11.79 7.63 20.29
C ALA A 54 -10.86 8.75 20.82
N GLU A 55 -9.59 8.73 20.42
CA GLU A 55 -8.59 9.72 20.80
C GLU A 55 -8.74 11.03 20.01
N ARG A 56 -9.04 10.93 18.72
CA ARG A 56 -9.14 12.05 17.79
C ARG A 56 -10.50 12.04 17.08
N PRO A 57 -11.53 12.67 17.66
CA PRO A 57 -12.87 12.66 17.06
C PRO A 57 -12.96 13.44 15.73
N ASP A 58 -11.98 14.29 15.46
CA ASP A 58 -11.79 15.06 14.22
C ASP A 58 -11.02 14.31 13.13
N THR A 59 -10.63 13.05 13.39
CA THR A 59 -10.00 12.16 12.40
C THR A 59 -10.77 12.20 11.07
N ASP A 60 -10.07 12.58 10.01
CA ASP A 60 -10.58 12.58 8.66
C ASP A 60 -10.18 11.32 7.88
N GLN A 61 -10.53 11.25 6.61
CA GLN A 61 -10.20 10.10 5.78
C GLN A 61 -8.68 9.94 5.58
N PHE A 62 -7.95 11.05 5.41
CA PHE A 62 -6.50 11.01 5.18
C PHE A 62 -5.74 10.53 6.42
N ASP A 63 -6.22 10.89 7.62
CA ASP A 63 -5.68 10.38 8.87
C ASP A 63 -5.82 8.85 8.95
N VAL A 64 -6.98 8.30 8.55
CA VAL A 64 -7.22 6.86 8.53
C VAL A 64 -6.30 6.19 7.50
N GLU A 65 -6.21 6.73 6.28
CA GLU A 65 -5.32 6.22 5.23
C GLU A 65 -3.86 6.16 5.71
N ALA A 66 -3.38 7.23 6.35
CA ALA A 66 -2.03 7.29 6.88
C ALA A 66 -1.77 6.22 7.94
N VAL A 67 -2.70 6.02 8.88
CA VAL A 67 -2.59 4.94 9.87
C VAL A 67 -2.65 3.57 9.21
N LEU A 68 -3.51 3.39 8.20
CA LEU A 68 -3.62 2.12 7.49
C LEU A 68 -2.29 1.73 6.83
N LEU A 69 -1.67 2.67 6.11
CA LEU A 69 -0.38 2.48 5.44
C LEU A 69 0.74 2.25 6.45
N GLN A 70 0.79 3.06 7.51
CA GLN A 70 1.82 2.93 8.53
C GLN A 70 1.79 1.55 9.19
N VAL A 71 0.61 1.04 9.57
CA VAL A 71 0.50 -0.29 10.18
C VAL A 71 0.89 -1.40 9.20
N MET A 72 0.52 -1.27 7.92
CA MET A 72 0.94 -2.25 6.90
C MET A 72 2.46 -2.31 6.74
N GLN A 73 3.13 -1.17 6.83
CA GLN A 73 4.59 -1.10 6.78
C GLN A 73 5.22 -1.66 8.07
N ASP A 74 4.82 -1.16 9.24
CA ASP A 74 5.49 -1.45 10.51
C ASP A 74 5.21 -2.89 10.99
N GLU A 75 3.98 -3.38 10.84
CA GLU A 75 3.56 -4.66 11.42
C GLU A 75 3.61 -5.83 10.45
N PHE A 76 3.52 -5.55 9.14
CA PHE A 76 3.42 -6.55 8.08
C PHE A 76 4.51 -6.45 7.01
N ASP A 77 5.45 -5.50 7.13
CA ASP A 77 6.54 -5.26 6.16
C ASP A 77 6.03 -5.13 4.72
N LEU A 78 4.87 -4.48 4.57
CA LEU A 78 4.16 -4.36 3.29
C LEU A 78 3.95 -2.89 2.94
N ASN A 79 4.64 -2.44 1.89
CA ASN A 79 4.41 -1.13 1.29
C ASN A 79 3.26 -1.21 0.26
N VAL A 80 2.15 -0.53 0.54
CA VAL A 80 0.97 -0.50 -0.35
C VAL A 80 1.11 0.69 -1.31
N GLU A 81 1.10 0.43 -2.62
CA GLU A 81 1.25 1.45 -3.67
C GLU A 81 0.09 1.44 -4.68
N ASP A 82 -0.97 0.67 -4.41
CA ASP A 82 -2.11 0.49 -5.31
C ASP A 82 -3.32 1.37 -4.94
N GLU A 83 -3.13 2.32 -4.02
CA GLU A 83 -4.18 3.23 -3.50
C GLU A 83 -5.38 2.48 -2.92
N SER A 84 -5.21 1.22 -2.53
CA SER A 84 -6.30 0.37 -2.02
C SER A 84 -6.72 0.72 -0.59
N GLU A 85 -5.92 1.50 0.12
CA GLU A 85 -6.23 2.10 1.42
C GLU A 85 -7.35 3.15 1.33
N ILE A 86 -7.44 3.89 0.22
CA ILE A 86 -8.43 4.95 0.00
C ILE A 86 -9.87 4.42 0.11
N PRO A 87 -10.30 3.43 -0.70
CA PRO A 87 -11.66 2.91 -0.61
C PRO A 87 -11.94 2.20 0.73
N VAL A 88 -10.92 1.68 1.42
CA VAL A 88 -11.07 1.07 2.75
C VAL A 88 -11.33 2.14 3.79
N ALA A 89 -10.57 3.24 3.77
CA ALA A 89 -10.75 4.38 4.65
C ALA A 89 -12.12 5.05 4.44
N GLU A 90 -12.55 5.22 3.18
CA GLU A 90 -13.90 5.71 2.85
C GLU A 90 -15.00 4.84 3.47
N GLU A 91 -14.85 3.51 3.36
CA GLU A 91 -15.82 2.56 3.91
C GLU A 91 -15.86 2.63 5.44
N ILE A 92 -14.71 2.75 6.12
CA ILE A 92 -14.63 2.95 7.58
C ILE A 92 -15.29 4.27 8.00
N MET A 93 -15.02 5.37 7.29
CA MET A 93 -15.62 6.68 7.57
C MET A 93 -17.14 6.66 7.38
N LYS A 94 -17.61 5.96 6.35
CA LYS A 94 -19.04 5.76 6.11
C LYS A 94 -19.69 4.94 7.23
N LEU A 95 -19.06 3.84 7.65
CA LEU A 95 -19.53 3.03 8.78
C LEU A 95 -19.62 3.85 10.06
N ARG A 96 -18.65 4.73 10.33
CA ARG A 96 -18.67 5.64 11.48
C ARG A 96 -19.89 6.55 11.46
N LYS A 97 -20.17 7.17 10.30
CA LYS A 97 -21.31 8.07 10.14
C LYS A 97 -22.64 7.35 10.32
N GLU A 98 -22.83 6.21 9.67
CA GLU A 98 -24.06 5.42 9.74
C GLU A 98 -24.31 4.91 11.17
N THR A 99 -23.26 4.41 11.83
CA THR A 99 -23.35 3.91 13.20
C THR A 99 -23.69 5.04 14.19
N ALA A 100 -23.22 6.27 13.94
CA ALA A 100 -23.61 7.45 14.73
C ALA A 100 -25.07 7.88 14.49
N GLU A 101 -25.60 7.68 13.28
CA GLU A 101 -27.01 7.92 12.93
C GLU A 101 -27.94 6.79 13.39
N GLY A 102 -27.39 5.66 13.84
CA GLY A 102 -28.12 4.46 14.26
C GLY A 102 -28.56 3.57 13.10
N ASP A 103 -28.00 3.79 11.91
CA ASP A 103 -28.17 2.93 10.74
C ASP A 103 -27.05 1.88 10.69
N PHE A 104 -27.43 0.61 10.56
CA PHE A 104 -26.49 -0.52 10.49
C PHE A 104 -26.46 -1.16 9.09
N SER A 105 -27.05 -0.50 8.08
CA SER A 105 -27.12 -1.00 6.71
C SER A 105 -25.75 -1.19 6.06
N GLY A 106 -24.80 -0.27 6.28
CA GLY A 106 -23.43 -0.44 5.80
C GLY A 106 -22.71 -1.57 6.52
N PHE A 107 -22.86 -1.67 7.83
CA PHE A 107 -22.30 -2.77 8.62
C PHE A 107 -22.76 -4.13 8.08
N GLU A 108 -24.06 -4.32 7.86
CA GLU A 108 -24.60 -5.56 7.29
C GLU A 108 -24.08 -5.83 5.87
N THR A 109 -23.84 -4.78 5.09
CA THR A 109 -23.30 -4.91 3.73
C THR A 109 -21.85 -5.36 3.74
N VAL A 110 -21.00 -4.75 4.58
CA VAL A 110 -19.58 -5.12 4.73
C VAL A 110 -19.47 -6.54 5.30
N LYS A 111 -20.28 -6.86 6.33
CA LYS A 111 -20.36 -8.20 6.88
C LYS A 111 -20.75 -9.26 5.84
N ARG A 112 -21.80 -9.01 5.06
CA ARG A 112 -22.23 -9.92 3.98
C ARG A 112 -21.14 -10.11 2.94
N ARG A 113 -20.48 -9.04 2.50
CA ARG A 113 -19.35 -9.11 1.56
C ARG A 113 -18.21 -9.96 2.12
N PHE A 114 -17.90 -9.81 3.41
CA PHE A 114 -16.85 -10.60 4.06
C PHE A 114 -17.22 -12.09 4.12
N GLU A 115 -18.46 -12.42 4.47
CA GLU A 115 -18.97 -13.80 4.48
C GLU A 115 -18.98 -14.43 3.08
N GLU A 116 -19.37 -13.67 2.05
CA GLU A 116 -19.35 -14.12 0.66
C GLU A 116 -17.92 -14.36 0.13
N ARG A 117 -16.99 -13.48 0.52
CA ARG A 117 -15.58 -13.58 0.09
C ARG A 117 -14.82 -14.65 0.87
N GLY A 118 -15.19 -14.91 2.13
CA GLY A 118 -14.66 -15.99 2.96
C GLY A 118 -13.13 -15.96 3.12
N GLY A 119 -12.52 -14.77 3.21
CA GLY A 119 -11.06 -14.62 3.30
C GLY A 119 -10.29 -14.91 2.01
N ARG A 120 -10.97 -14.97 0.86
CA ARG A 120 -10.30 -15.13 -0.44
C ARG A 120 -9.74 -13.80 -0.93
N VAL A 121 -8.46 -13.84 -1.28
CA VAL A 121 -7.75 -12.74 -1.95
C VAL A 121 -8.13 -12.70 -3.45
N PRO A 122 -8.36 -11.53 -4.04
CA PRO A 122 -8.58 -11.39 -5.48
C PRO A 122 -7.31 -11.79 -6.26
N GLN A 123 -7.48 -12.47 -7.40
CA GLN A 123 -6.36 -13.02 -8.19
C GLN A 123 -5.47 -11.97 -8.87
N ASN A 124 -5.82 -10.68 -8.74
CA ASN A 124 -5.23 -9.60 -9.52
C ASN A 124 -4.19 -8.79 -8.71
N LEU A 125 -3.89 -9.19 -7.47
CA LEU A 125 -2.86 -8.52 -6.67
C LEU A 125 -1.47 -8.98 -7.11
N GLN A 126 -0.62 -8.01 -7.45
CA GLN A 126 0.80 -8.26 -7.71
C GLN A 126 1.59 -7.91 -6.47
N VAL A 127 2.34 -8.88 -5.96
CA VAL A 127 3.27 -8.71 -4.85
C VAL A 127 4.69 -8.75 -5.43
N VAL A 128 5.50 -7.75 -5.10
CA VAL A 128 6.92 -7.71 -5.45
C VAL A 128 7.73 -7.80 -4.16
N GLU A 129 8.50 -8.88 -4.01
CA GLU A 129 9.40 -9.05 -2.87
C GLU A 129 10.71 -8.30 -3.16
N HIS A 130 10.97 -7.25 -2.38
CA HIS A 130 12.26 -6.56 -2.39
C HIS A 130 13.13 -7.18 -1.30
N LYS A 131 14.25 -7.80 -1.68
CA LYS A 131 15.28 -8.17 -0.70
C LYS A 131 15.97 -6.89 -0.24
N HIS A 132 15.96 -6.65 1.07
CA HIS A 132 16.88 -5.69 1.68
C HIS A 132 18.29 -6.27 1.51
N ASP A 133 19.02 -5.81 0.48
CA ASP A 133 20.48 -5.96 0.45
C ASP A 133 21.03 -4.99 1.49
N ASP A 134 21.10 -5.48 2.73
CA ASP A 134 21.89 -4.88 3.80
C ASP A 134 23.37 -5.17 3.47
N ASP A 135 23.92 -4.42 2.50
CA ASP A 135 25.36 -4.32 2.28
C ASP A 135 25.88 -3.07 3.01
N GLU A 136 25.67 -3.03 4.33
CA GLU A 136 26.50 -2.25 5.25
C GLU A 136 27.74 -3.07 5.58
N SER A 137 28.74 -3.03 4.71
CA SER A 137 30.09 -3.51 5.02
C SER A 137 31.14 -2.40 4.94
N SER A 138 31.41 -1.89 6.14
CA SER A 138 32.69 -1.39 6.65
C SER A 138 33.21 -0.05 6.15
N GLU A 139 33.18 0.91 7.08
CA GLU A 139 34.17 1.97 7.22
C GLU A 139 35.60 1.37 7.09
N GLU A 140 36.33 1.76 6.04
CA GLU A 140 37.79 1.82 6.10
C GLU A 140 38.21 3.24 5.73
N GLU A 141 38.58 3.98 6.77
CA GLU A 141 39.40 5.17 6.73
C GLU A 141 40.67 4.89 5.91
N SER A 142 40.86 5.63 4.81
CA SER A 142 42.15 5.72 4.14
C SER A 142 42.31 7.15 3.65
N ASP A 143 42.92 7.92 4.55
CA ASP A 143 43.64 9.16 4.31
C ASP A 143 44.70 8.94 3.22
N ASP A 144 44.57 9.61 2.07
CA ASP A 144 45.70 9.90 1.21
C ASP A 144 45.43 11.25 0.52
N GLU A 145 46.09 12.27 1.07
CA GLU A 145 46.29 13.58 0.47
C GLU A 145 47.05 13.43 -0.85
N ASP A 146 46.49 13.88 -1.97
CA ASP A 146 47.34 14.49 -3.01
C ASP A 146 46.57 15.59 -3.75
N ASP A 147 47.08 16.79 -3.54
CA ASP A 147 46.79 18.05 -4.17
C ASP A 147 47.37 18.02 -5.60
N ASP A 148 46.53 18.13 -6.64
CA ASP A 148 46.98 18.91 -7.82
C ASP A 148 45.81 19.50 -8.63
N VAL A 149 45.92 20.79 -8.83
CA VAL A 149 44.97 21.69 -9.50
C VAL A 149 45.37 21.85 -10.96
N GLU A 150 44.44 21.67 -11.91
CA GLU A 150 44.56 22.38 -13.20
C GLU A 150 43.21 22.92 -13.70
N MET A 151 43.07 24.23 -13.56
CA MET A 151 42.02 25.07 -14.13
C MET A 151 42.24 25.24 -15.64
N GLY A 152 41.41 24.59 -16.46
CA GLY A 152 41.36 24.76 -17.91
C GLY A 152 40.01 25.32 -18.38
N ASP A 153 39.97 26.63 -18.59
CA ASP A 153 38.88 27.43 -19.17
C ASP A 153 38.53 27.00 -20.61
N ALA A 154 37.23 26.82 -20.92
CA ALA A 154 36.56 27.25 -22.18
C ALA A 154 35.17 26.59 -22.40
N ALA A 155 34.11 27.36 -22.08
CA ALA A 155 32.85 27.61 -22.80
C ALA A 155 32.06 26.49 -23.55
N PRO A 156 30.71 26.63 -23.63
CA PRO A 156 29.75 25.54 -23.82
C PRO A 156 29.44 25.21 -25.28
N ALA A 157 29.12 23.95 -25.59
CA ALA A 157 28.66 23.56 -26.92
C ALA A 157 27.42 22.64 -26.90
N LEU A 158 26.27 23.28 -27.13
CA LEU A 158 25.25 22.89 -28.11
C LEU A 158 24.54 21.54 -27.91
N VAL A 159 23.32 21.63 -27.38
CA VAL A 159 22.22 20.72 -27.69
C VAL A 159 22.05 20.54 -29.21
N PRO A 160 21.71 19.32 -29.66
CA PRO A 160 20.74 19.18 -30.73
C PRO A 160 19.59 18.27 -30.30
N ALA A 161 18.42 18.91 -30.21
CA ALA A 161 17.05 18.49 -30.54
C ALA A 161 16.62 17.01 -30.48
N PRO A 162 15.34 16.75 -30.14
CA PRO A 162 14.81 15.43 -29.83
C PRO A 162 14.82 14.54 -31.07
N ARG A 163 15.36 13.33 -30.95
CA ARG A 163 15.19 12.30 -31.98
C ARG A 163 13.71 11.89 -31.95
N GLU A 164 12.97 12.31 -32.98
CA GLU A 164 11.61 11.84 -33.26
C GLU A 164 11.55 10.32 -33.12
N ARG A 165 10.67 9.84 -32.23
CA ARG A 165 10.32 8.43 -32.14
C ARG A 165 9.61 8.09 -33.44
N GLN A 166 10.30 7.37 -34.32
CA GLN A 166 9.66 6.78 -35.49
C GLN A 166 8.62 5.79 -34.98
N GLU A 167 7.35 6.07 -35.27
CA GLU A 167 6.24 5.17 -34.99
C GLU A 167 6.46 3.85 -35.75
N PRO A 168 6.34 2.69 -35.10
CA PRO A 168 6.46 1.41 -35.79
C PRO A 168 5.31 1.24 -36.78
N GLU A 169 5.63 1.07 -38.07
CA GLU A 169 4.67 0.64 -39.09
C GLU A 169 4.04 -0.69 -38.66
N VAL A 170 2.70 -0.70 -38.58
CA VAL A 170 1.88 -1.88 -38.30
C VAL A 170 1.24 -2.30 -39.61
N ASP A 171 1.53 -3.50 -40.09
CA ASP A 171 0.87 -4.09 -41.27
C ASP A 171 -0.64 -4.31 -40.98
N ASP A 172 -1.47 -4.38 -42.03
CA ASP A 172 -2.94 -4.59 -42.00
C ASP A 172 -3.43 -5.89 -41.30
N ASP A 173 -2.53 -6.67 -40.69
CA ASP A 173 -2.81 -7.91 -39.96
C ASP A 173 -2.29 -7.89 -38.50
N GLY A 174 -1.89 -6.72 -37.97
CA GLY A 174 -1.73 -6.48 -36.53
C GLY A 174 -0.56 -7.17 -35.80
N PHE A 175 0.43 -7.72 -36.52
CA PHE A 175 1.60 -8.38 -35.92
C PHE A 175 2.88 -7.53 -36.01
N THR A 176 3.55 -7.31 -34.88
CA THR A 176 4.85 -6.61 -34.80
C THR A 176 6.01 -7.58 -35.07
N LYS A 177 6.88 -7.25 -36.05
CA LYS A 177 7.98 -8.12 -36.50
C LYS A 177 9.16 -8.09 -35.50
N VAL A 178 9.41 -9.21 -34.82
CA VAL A 178 10.58 -9.38 -33.95
C VAL A 178 11.88 -9.52 -34.77
N VAL A 179 12.75 -8.52 -34.73
CA VAL A 179 14.09 -8.56 -35.33
C VAL A 179 15.09 -9.23 -34.39
N GLY A 180 15.42 -10.50 -34.63
CA GLY A 180 16.44 -11.24 -33.89
C GLY A 180 17.87 -10.79 -34.24
N LYS A 181 18.63 -10.27 -33.26
CA LYS A 181 20.02 -9.82 -33.46
C LYS A 181 20.99 -10.99 -33.27
N LYS A 182 21.60 -11.46 -34.38
CA LYS A 182 22.63 -12.51 -34.39
C LYS A 182 24.03 -11.90 -34.15
N ARG A 183 24.77 -12.44 -33.18
CA ARG A 183 26.17 -12.11 -32.86
C ARG A 183 27.11 -12.49 -34.01
N ARG A 184 27.99 -11.56 -34.40
CA ARG A 184 29.36 -11.86 -34.81
C ARG A 184 30.24 -10.63 -34.63
#